data_AF-A0A5A7T6E2-F1
#
_entry.id   AF-A0A5A7T6E2-F1
#
_cell.length_a   1.000
_cell.length_b   1.000
_cell.length_c   1.000
_cell.angle_alpha   90.00
_cell.angle_beta   90.00
_cell.angle_gamma   90.00
#
_symmetry.space_group_name_H-M   'P 1'
#
loop_
_entity.id
_entity.type
_entity.pdbx_description
1 polymer ?
#
loop_
_entity_poly.entity_id
_entity_poly.type
_entity_poly.pdbx_seq_one_letter_code
_entity_poly.pdbx_strand_id
1 'polypeptide(L)'
;MIWEALTPQRRFMFSKKYGHIAELMYIPVNYFALRAIINFGDPAYGCFTFGSCDLLPTIEEYQAMLSMPQKEREIVYFFNPKQTTKRTLSKFLETVHATEIQKYIKAKGGEENVPFDYLIKMTQTYIDEDKGLTLLALCIYGAVIFPKAEGYVDRKVIKLFFQMERGVNPIIPILAETFRSLNYCRNKGEGKLNCCVRGKLNCCVPLLYIWIHSHIKFPAEFRCPRLDFSSPWNLMRNTISEFGMAVWDPTYPRKEAWLSFFAKLTSENVIWKAQWMPLKAVIYRCGDFHNVPLLGPWGGVNCTPLLVLRQVWLKQFIPPTHNLQESDFSYDPEDCQGKKTSSIERGKETSFEQPNQWIEKSIELEEKNRLLEQENEKLRKETSQWMDHATYLQNKLEKTKSFLKNQDKLEKDLETLDKEMRRMNKANRSLKNEKTTFQATMGSQDEYIKDLENGKEYFLKLVNDLNTSIRKRETKIMDLEAQNHSLRQTVDSLHLKMVEHSEEYEILKNYADSLHYQLTALQNSSKRITQEYESLNTDYVQMKVDYDMQTRDFQVLVERVDQTIEFLRMVSKRANDFAESAADLRVNFFSMQPHADDLNRFLKMICRELGHFGHFH
;
A
#
# COMPACT_ATOMS: atom_id res chain seq x y z
N MET A 1 29.46 -51.15 10.64
CA MET A 1 30.84 -51.35 10.10
C MET A 1 31.82 -50.88 11.16
N ILE A 2 32.93 -51.59 11.44
CA ILE A 2 33.85 -51.23 12.55
C ILE A 2 34.39 -49.79 12.39
N TRP A 3 34.70 -49.38 11.16
CA TRP A 3 35.16 -48.03 10.85
C TRP A 3 34.24 -46.93 11.41
N GLU A 4 32.92 -47.13 11.30
CA GLU A 4 31.96 -46.14 11.80
C GLU A 4 31.91 -46.04 13.33
N ALA A 5 32.27 -47.12 14.03
CA ALA A 5 32.33 -47.13 15.48
C ALA A 5 33.59 -46.47 16.04
N LEU A 6 34.62 -46.22 15.21
CA LEU A 6 35.83 -45.54 15.64
C LEU A 6 35.59 -44.05 15.88
N THR A 7 36.14 -43.52 16.98
CA THR A 7 36.16 -42.08 17.26
C THR A 7 36.96 -41.33 16.20
N PRO A 8 36.71 -40.02 15.98
CA PRO A 8 37.47 -39.21 15.02
C PRO A 8 38.98 -39.27 15.24
N GLN A 9 39.43 -39.29 16.50
CA GLN A 9 40.84 -39.40 16.86
C GLN A 9 41.43 -40.75 16.41
N ARG A 10 40.70 -41.85 16.61
CA ARG A 10 41.14 -43.19 16.17
C ARG A 10 41.17 -43.30 14.65
N ARG A 11 40.20 -42.70 13.94
CA ARG A 11 40.21 -42.61 12.47
C ARG A 11 41.43 -41.82 11.98
N PHE A 12 41.75 -40.69 12.62
CA PHE A 12 42.95 -39.91 12.31
C PHE A 12 44.24 -40.73 12.51
N MET A 13 44.36 -41.45 13.63
CA MET A 13 45.52 -42.31 13.90
C MET A 13 45.64 -43.45 12.89
N PHE A 14 44.51 -44.02 12.46
CA PHE A 14 44.48 -45.01 11.39
C PHE A 14 45.00 -44.42 10.07
N SER A 15 44.44 -43.28 9.64
CA SER A 15 44.84 -42.64 8.37
C SER A 15 46.30 -42.17 8.39
N LYS A 16 46.79 -41.71 9.55
CA LYS A 16 48.20 -41.37 9.73
C LYS A 16 49.13 -42.56 9.52
N LYS A 17 48.71 -43.77 9.88
CA LYS A 17 49.54 -44.99 9.75
C LYS A 17 49.36 -45.70 8.40
N TYR A 18 48.13 -45.79 7.92
CA TYR A 18 47.75 -46.64 6.78
C TYR A 18 47.23 -45.84 5.57
N GLY A 19 47.32 -44.51 5.59
CA GLY A 19 46.76 -43.67 4.54
C GLY A 19 45.24 -43.75 4.47
N HIS A 20 44.69 -43.35 3.32
CA HIS A 20 43.25 -43.27 3.06
C HIS A 20 42.65 -44.59 2.54
N ILE A 21 43.14 -45.73 3.04
CA ILE A 21 42.67 -47.05 2.59
C ILE A 21 41.24 -47.39 3.07
N ALA A 22 40.77 -46.77 4.16
CA ALA A 22 39.45 -47.08 4.71
C ALA A 22 38.34 -46.53 3.80
N GLU A 23 38.60 -45.42 3.15
CA GLU A 23 37.73 -44.69 2.25
C GLU A 23 37.44 -45.51 0.98
N LEU A 24 38.36 -46.40 0.58
CA LEU A 24 38.18 -47.33 -0.54
C LEU A 24 36.96 -48.26 -0.37
N MET A 25 36.54 -48.55 0.87
CA MET A 25 35.37 -49.39 1.15
C MET A 25 34.05 -48.76 0.66
N TYR A 26 34.03 -47.45 0.48
CA TYR A 26 32.82 -46.67 0.18
C TYR A 26 32.74 -46.23 -1.28
N ILE A 27 33.76 -46.54 -2.09
CA ILE A 27 33.84 -46.07 -3.47
C ILE A 27 32.82 -46.81 -4.34
N PRO A 28 31.90 -46.08 -5.00
CA PRO A 28 30.97 -46.69 -5.93
C PRO A 28 31.73 -47.06 -7.21
N VAL A 29 31.64 -48.34 -7.58
CA VAL A 29 32.34 -48.88 -8.75
C VAL A 29 31.33 -49.28 -9.83
N ASN A 30 31.49 -48.72 -11.03
CA ASN A 30 30.75 -49.19 -12.20
C ASN A 30 31.45 -50.41 -12.82
N TYR A 31 30.89 -51.59 -12.52
CA TYR A 31 31.41 -52.85 -13.03
C TYR A 31 31.25 -53.03 -14.56
N PHE A 32 30.33 -52.32 -15.23
CA PHE A 32 30.25 -52.35 -16.70
C PHE A 32 31.41 -51.58 -17.35
N ALA A 33 31.76 -50.41 -16.81
CA ALA A 33 32.91 -49.64 -17.24
C ALA A 33 34.21 -50.44 -17.09
N LEU A 34 34.41 -51.07 -15.93
CA LEU A 34 35.58 -51.93 -15.70
C LEU A 34 35.62 -53.15 -16.62
N ARG A 35 34.49 -53.83 -16.83
CA ARG A 35 34.43 -54.95 -17.78
C ARG A 35 34.76 -54.54 -19.21
N ALA A 36 34.46 -53.29 -19.58
CA ALA A 36 34.76 -52.77 -20.90
C ALA A 36 36.24 -52.39 -21.03
N ILE A 37 36.80 -51.63 -20.08
CA ILE A 37 38.18 -51.13 -20.14
C ILE A 37 39.24 -52.25 -20.13
N ILE A 38 38.97 -53.38 -19.46
CA ILE A 38 39.87 -54.54 -19.43
C ILE A 38 40.21 -55.05 -20.83
N ASN A 39 39.33 -54.87 -21.82
CA ASN A 39 39.58 -55.32 -23.20
C ASN A 39 40.66 -54.49 -23.91
N PHE A 40 41.00 -53.33 -23.35
CA PHE A 40 42.01 -52.41 -23.85
C PHE A 40 43.33 -52.53 -23.08
N GLY A 41 43.43 -53.46 -22.12
CA GLY A 41 44.69 -53.79 -21.48
C GLY A 41 45.60 -54.54 -22.44
N ASP A 42 46.86 -54.10 -22.54
CA ASP A 42 47.93 -54.74 -23.28
C ASP A 42 48.92 -55.42 -22.31
N PRO A 43 48.90 -56.77 -22.21
CA PRO A 43 49.78 -57.52 -21.32
C PRO A 43 51.27 -57.39 -21.64
N ALA A 44 51.63 -57.12 -22.89
CA ALA A 44 53.04 -57.00 -23.30
C ALA A 44 53.65 -55.71 -22.75
N TYR A 45 52.88 -54.63 -22.74
CA TYR A 45 53.35 -53.31 -22.31
C TYR A 45 53.02 -53.00 -20.84
N GLY A 46 52.05 -53.70 -20.25
CA GLY A 46 51.56 -53.43 -18.90
C GLY A 46 50.85 -52.07 -18.84
N CYS A 47 50.04 -51.76 -19.86
CA CYS A 47 49.29 -50.51 -19.96
C CYS A 47 47.90 -50.74 -20.59
N PHE A 48 47.09 -49.68 -20.65
CA PHE A 48 45.89 -49.61 -21.48
C PHE A 48 46.21 -48.87 -22.77
N THR A 49 45.82 -49.43 -23.91
CA THR A 49 46.03 -48.86 -25.24
C THR A 49 44.70 -48.51 -25.89
N PHE A 50 44.51 -47.22 -26.17
CA PHE A 50 43.33 -46.65 -26.82
C PHE A 50 43.73 -45.92 -28.10
N GLY A 51 43.79 -46.67 -29.21
CA GLY A 51 44.23 -46.11 -30.49
C GLY A 51 45.67 -45.59 -30.41
N SER A 52 45.85 -44.27 -30.41
CA SER A 52 47.16 -43.60 -30.29
C SER A 52 47.50 -43.13 -28.88
N CYS A 53 46.72 -43.52 -27.86
CA CYS A 53 46.89 -43.10 -26.48
C CYS A 53 47.15 -44.30 -25.58
N ASP A 54 48.31 -44.33 -24.94
CA ASP A 54 48.64 -45.29 -23.89
C ASP A 54 48.50 -44.62 -22.52
N LEU A 55 47.90 -45.34 -21.57
CA LEU A 55 47.71 -44.89 -20.19
C LEU A 55 47.94 -46.07 -19.23
N LEU A 56 48.55 -45.82 -18.08
CA LEU A 56 48.68 -46.82 -17.02
C LEU A 56 48.74 -46.18 -15.63
N PRO A 57 48.21 -46.85 -14.59
CA PRO A 57 48.42 -46.38 -13.23
C PRO A 57 49.89 -46.49 -12.83
N THR A 58 50.47 -45.40 -12.33
CA THR A 58 51.87 -45.37 -11.88
C THR A 58 52.00 -45.60 -10.37
N ILE A 59 53.22 -45.90 -9.91
CA ILE A 59 53.52 -46.05 -8.48
C ILE A 59 53.18 -44.75 -7.76
N GLU A 60 53.55 -43.62 -8.35
CA GLU A 60 53.44 -42.29 -7.78
C GLU A 60 51.97 -41.84 -7.71
N GLU A 61 51.16 -42.18 -8.72
CA GLU A 61 49.71 -41.95 -8.72
C GLU A 61 49.01 -42.72 -7.60
N TYR A 62 49.30 -44.02 -7.46
CA TYR A 62 48.72 -44.83 -6.38
C TYR A 62 49.21 -44.37 -5.00
N GLN A 63 50.46 -43.96 -4.89
CA GLN A 63 51.02 -43.42 -3.65
C GLN A 63 50.36 -42.10 -3.25
N ALA A 64 50.12 -41.20 -4.20
CA ALA A 64 49.44 -39.92 -3.97
C ALA A 64 47.97 -40.13 -3.57
N MET A 65 47.22 -40.98 -4.28
CA MET A 65 45.81 -41.26 -3.95
C MET A 65 45.65 -41.84 -2.54
N LEU A 66 46.50 -42.79 -2.16
CA LEU A 66 46.42 -43.42 -0.85
C LEU A 66 47.01 -42.55 0.27
N SER A 67 47.78 -41.51 -0.07
CA SER A 67 48.49 -40.65 0.89
C SER A 67 49.25 -41.45 1.95
N MET A 68 49.91 -42.52 1.51
CA MET A 68 50.69 -43.39 2.39
C MET A 68 51.92 -42.62 2.92
N PRO A 69 52.25 -42.72 4.23
CA PRO A 69 53.44 -42.10 4.78
C PRO A 69 54.69 -42.57 4.04
N GLN A 70 55.49 -41.64 3.53
CA GLN A 70 56.80 -41.96 2.97
C GLN A 70 57.73 -42.41 4.10
N LYS A 71 58.32 -43.60 3.96
CA LYS A 71 59.33 -44.11 4.89
C LYS A 71 60.70 -43.68 4.39
N GLU A 72 61.62 -43.44 5.32
CA GLU A 72 63.01 -43.00 5.04
C GLU A 72 63.78 -43.94 4.10
N ARG A 73 63.38 -45.21 4.01
CA ARG A 73 63.92 -46.21 3.09
C ARG A 73 62.80 -46.98 2.43
N GLU A 74 62.83 -47.08 1.11
CA GLU A 74 61.93 -47.96 0.37
C GLU A 74 62.45 -49.39 0.43
N ILE A 75 61.73 -50.24 1.16
CA ILE A 75 62.01 -51.68 1.21
C ILE A 75 61.12 -52.35 0.16
N VAL A 76 61.73 -53.02 -0.80
CA VAL A 76 61.02 -53.81 -1.82
C VAL A 76 60.45 -55.08 -1.17
N TYR A 77 59.23 -55.43 -1.54
CA TYR A 77 58.59 -56.67 -1.09
C TYR A 77 59.32 -57.90 -1.64
N PHE A 78 59.62 -58.86 -0.75
CA PHE A 78 60.09 -60.18 -1.15
C PHE A 78 59.30 -61.26 -0.44
N PHE A 79 58.67 -62.14 -1.22
CA PHE A 79 57.92 -63.26 -0.67
C PHE A 79 58.84 -64.22 0.08
N ASN A 80 58.58 -64.40 1.38
CA ASN A 80 59.30 -65.35 2.23
C ASN A 80 58.47 -66.63 2.45
N PRO A 81 58.84 -67.77 1.82
CA PRO A 81 58.10 -69.02 1.95
C PRO A 81 58.17 -69.61 3.37
N LYS A 82 59.26 -69.36 4.13
CA LYS A 82 59.50 -69.96 5.45
C LYS A 82 58.64 -69.38 6.57
N GLN A 83 58.09 -68.18 6.37
CA GLN A 83 57.22 -67.54 7.35
C GLN A 83 55.85 -68.23 7.38
N THR A 84 55.31 -68.57 8.55
CA THR A 84 53.98 -69.22 8.67
C THR A 84 52.91 -68.21 9.08
N THR A 85 51.67 -68.44 8.64
CA THR A 85 50.50 -67.58 8.89
C THR A 85 50.25 -67.39 10.39
N LYS A 86 50.24 -68.49 11.16
CA LYS A 86 50.05 -68.48 12.62
C LYS A 86 51.12 -67.69 13.38
N ARG A 87 52.39 -67.82 13.01
CA ARG A 87 53.49 -67.07 13.66
C ARG A 87 53.40 -65.59 13.35
N THR A 88 52.95 -65.25 12.15
CA THR A 88 52.79 -63.87 11.71
C THR A 88 51.68 -63.17 12.48
N LEU A 89 50.50 -63.80 12.56
CA LEU A 89 49.38 -63.26 13.33
C LEU A 89 49.64 -63.26 14.84
N SER A 90 50.32 -64.28 15.37
CA SER A 90 50.66 -64.32 16.80
C SER A 90 51.58 -63.15 17.19
N LYS A 91 52.50 -62.75 16.30
CA LYS A 91 53.33 -61.55 16.50
C LYS A 91 52.54 -60.25 16.45
N PHE A 92 51.46 -60.17 15.66
CA PHE A 92 50.60 -59.00 15.62
C PHE A 92 49.68 -58.88 16.82
N LEU A 93 49.19 -60.02 17.29
CA LEU A 93 48.24 -60.06 18.38
C LEU A 93 48.93 -59.96 19.74
N GLU A 94 50.20 -60.40 19.83
CA GLU A 94 51.09 -60.45 21.02
C GLU A 94 50.55 -61.31 22.19
N THR A 95 49.26 -61.19 22.47
CA THR A 95 48.48 -61.86 23.50
C THR A 95 47.96 -63.24 23.07
N VAL A 96 47.83 -63.48 21.76
CA VAL A 96 47.26 -64.73 21.22
C VAL A 96 48.37 -65.65 20.72
N HIS A 97 48.50 -66.81 21.37
CA HIS A 97 49.49 -67.81 21.00
C HIS A 97 49.17 -68.46 19.65
N ALA A 98 50.21 -68.84 18.89
CA ALA A 98 50.08 -69.39 17.54
C ALA A 98 49.22 -70.68 17.46
N THR A 99 49.11 -71.43 18.55
CA THR A 99 48.24 -72.64 18.63
C THR A 99 46.76 -72.29 18.64
N GLU A 100 46.38 -71.14 19.20
CA GLU A 100 44.99 -70.68 19.21
C GLU A 100 44.58 -70.18 17.83
N ILE A 101 45.44 -69.39 17.17
CA ILE A 101 45.20 -68.90 15.81
C ILE A 101 45.06 -70.06 14.81
N GLN A 102 45.85 -71.13 14.99
CA GLN A 102 45.82 -72.31 14.12
C GLN A 102 44.42 -72.94 14.02
N LYS A 103 43.60 -72.87 15.08
CA LYS A 103 42.23 -73.42 15.10
C LYS A 103 41.29 -72.73 14.11
N TYR A 104 41.58 -71.47 13.77
CA TYR A 104 40.74 -70.66 12.88
C TYR A 104 41.27 -70.63 11.44
N ILE A 105 42.50 -71.10 11.18
CA ILE A 105 43.04 -71.18 9.83
C ILE A 105 42.31 -72.29 9.07
N LYS A 106 41.77 -71.96 7.89
CA LYS A 106 41.08 -72.89 6.99
C LYS A 106 41.79 -72.95 5.63
N ALA A 107 41.79 -74.12 5.01
CA ALA A 107 42.20 -74.25 3.61
C ALA A 107 41.01 -73.91 2.70
N LYS A 108 41.12 -72.84 1.90
CA LYS A 108 40.12 -72.46 0.90
C LYS A 108 40.84 -72.09 -0.40
N GLY A 109 40.46 -72.72 -1.52
CA GLY A 109 41.11 -72.48 -2.81
C GLY A 109 42.58 -72.93 -2.88
N GLY A 110 42.96 -73.97 -2.12
CA GLY A 110 44.32 -74.53 -2.10
C GLY A 110 45.32 -73.81 -1.19
N GLU A 111 44.94 -72.69 -0.59
CA GLU A 111 45.82 -71.87 0.26
C GLU A 111 45.29 -71.79 1.71
N GLU A 112 46.18 -71.54 2.68
CA GLU A 112 45.77 -71.23 4.04
C GLU A 112 45.14 -69.84 4.10
N ASN A 113 44.00 -69.73 4.78
CA ASN A 113 43.18 -68.54 4.84
C ASN A 113 42.66 -68.32 6.26
N VAL A 114 42.44 -67.06 6.63
CA VAL A 114 41.92 -66.68 7.95
C VAL A 114 40.55 -66.01 7.78
N PRO A 115 39.47 -66.50 8.43
CA PRO A 115 38.14 -65.94 8.29
C PRO A 115 38.07 -64.47 8.72
N PHE A 116 37.33 -63.63 7.97
CA PHE A 116 37.06 -62.26 8.40
C PHE A 116 36.33 -62.21 9.73
N ASP A 117 35.36 -63.08 9.98
CA ASP A 117 34.61 -63.10 11.25
C ASP A 117 35.53 -63.19 12.47
N TYR A 118 36.58 -64.00 12.38
CA TYR A 118 37.59 -64.10 13.43
C TYR A 118 38.37 -62.79 13.58
N LEU A 119 38.90 -62.23 12.48
CA LEU A 119 39.68 -60.99 12.51
C LEU A 119 38.85 -59.78 12.95
N ILE A 120 37.58 -59.70 12.53
CA ILE A 120 36.61 -58.67 12.91
C ILE A 120 36.31 -58.75 14.40
N LYS A 121 36.06 -59.96 14.93
CA LYS A 121 35.85 -60.16 16.38
C LYS A 121 37.07 -59.71 17.17
N MET A 122 38.28 -60.09 16.74
CA MET A 122 39.52 -59.65 17.37
C MET A 122 39.72 -58.12 17.27
N THR A 123 39.36 -57.53 16.13
CA THR A 123 39.41 -56.07 15.92
C THR A 123 38.48 -55.36 16.91
N GLN A 124 37.27 -55.87 17.12
CA GLN A 124 36.29 -55.31 18.07
C GLN A 124 36.78 -55.43 19.52
N THR A 125 37.38 -56.55 19.89
CA THR A 125 37.95 -56.74 21.23
C THR A 125 39.05 -55.72 21.54
N TYR A 126 39.78 -55.29 20.53
CA TYR A 126 40.92 -54.38 20.68
C TYR A 126 40.69 -53.02 20.02
N ILE A 127 39.42 -52.60 19.89
CA ILE A 127 39.04 -51.41 19.12
C ILE A 127 39.66 -50.11 19.64
N ASP A 128 40.01 -50.05 20.92
CA ASP A 128 40.65 -48.89 21.57
C ASP A 128 42.19 -48.96 21.56
N GLU A 129 42.78 -50.08 21.14
CA GLU A 129 44.23 -50.32 21.14
C GLU A 129 44.82 -50.28 19.72
N ASP A 130 46.10 -49.92 19.53
CA ASP A 130 46.72 -49.82 18.19
C ASP A 130 46.71 -51.12 17.39
N LYS A 131 46.71 -52.26 18.07
CA LYS A 131 46.51 -53.58 17.44
C LYS A 131 45.13 -53.71 16.79
N GLY A 132 44.08 -53.08 17.33
CA GLY A 132 42.76 -53.04 16.69
C GLY A 132 42.79 -52.32 15.34
N LEU A 133 43.46 -51.16 15.26
CA LEU A 133 43.63 -50.46 13.98
C LEU A 133 44.42 -51.29 12.98
N THR A 134 45.44 -52.00 13.45
CA THR A 134 46.27 -52.91 12.64
C THR A 134 45.45 -54.08 12.08
N LEU A 135 44.59 -54.69 12.89
CA LEU A 135 43.69 -55.75 12.42
C LEU A 135 42.62 -55.23 11.45
N LEU A 136 42.08 -54.03 11.68
CA LEU A 136 41.16 -53.38 10.76
C LEU A 136 41.83 -53.14 9.40
N ALA A 137 43.06 -52.63 9.40
CA ALA A 137 43.84 -52.44 8.18
C ALA A 137 44.08 -53.78 7.46
N LEU A 138 44.48 -54.83 8.18
CA LEU A 138 44.61 -56.18 7.60
C LEU A 138 43.31 -56.67 6.95
N CYS A 139 42.16 -56.40 7.57
CA CYS A 139 40.86 -56.72 6.99
C CYS A 139 40.61 -55.96 5.69
N ILE A 140 40.88 -54.65 5.64
CA ILE A 140 40.76 -53.82 4.43
C ILE A 140 41.72 -54.33 3.33
N TYR A 141 42.95 -54.69 3.70
CA TYR A 141 43.91 -55.28 2.77
C TYR A 141 43.39 -56.58 2.15
N GLY A 142 42.81 -57.47 2.95
CA GLY A 142 42.25 -58.72 2.43
C GLY A 142 40.92 -58.58 1.68
N ALA A 143 40.10 -57.58 2.04
CA ALA A 143 38.74 -57.45 1.51
C ALA A 143 38.66 -56.55 0.27
N VAL A 144 39.48 -55.48 0.21
CA VAL A 144 39.38 -54.43 -0.80
C VAL A 144 40.64 -54.34 -1.66
N ILE A 145 41.81 -54.45 -1.06
CA ILE A 145 43.08 -54.23 -1.77
C ILE A 145 43.55 -55.50 -2.51
N PHE A 146 43.49 -56.64 -1.84
CA PHE A 146 43.91 -57.95 -2.34
C PHE A 146 42.81 -59.02 -2.16
N PRO A 147 41.60 -58.82 -2.74
CA PRO A 147 40.48 -59.73 -2.58
C PRO A 147 40.73 -61.07 -3.29
N LYS A 148 41.16 -62.10 -2.55
CA LYS A 148 41.45 -63.43 -3.12
C LYS A 148 40.40 -64.49 -2.81
N ALA A 149 39.94 -64.53 -1.58
CA ALA A 149 39.02 -65.55 -1.09
C ALA A 149 37.86 -64.88 -0.35
N GLU A 150 36.66 -64.99 -0.90
CA GLU A 150 35.46 -64.39 -0.30
C GLU A 150 35.26 -64.88 1.14
N GLY A 151 35.15 -63.95 2.08
CA GLY A 151 34.99 -64.23 3.51
C GLY A 151 36.30 -64.46 4.29
N TYR A 152 37.47 -64.38 3.64
CA TYR A 152 38.76 -64.70 4.24
C TYR A 152 39.88 -63.75 3.81
N VAL A 153 40.94 -63.69 4.63
CA VAL A 153 42.23 -63.09 4.27
C VAL A 153 43.22 -64.20 3.92
N ASP A 154 43.82 -64.11 2.74
CA ASP A 154 44.81 -65.06 2.22
C ASP A 154 46.15 -64.96 2.96
N ARG A 155 46.83 -66.10 3.16
CA ARG A 155 48.13 -66.14 3.85
C ARG A 155 49.20 -65.25 3.23
N LYS A 156 49.24 -65.10 1.90
CA LYS A 156 50.24 -64.28 1.21
C LYS A 156 49.98 -62.80 1.48
N VAL A 157 48.71 -62.39 1.62
CA VAL A 157 48.31 -61.04 2.06
C VAL A 157 48.72 -60.78 3.52
N ILE A 158 48.50 -61.73 4.43
CA ILE A 158 48.92 -61.62 5.84
C ILE A 158 50.45 -61.44 5.94
N LYS A 159 51.21 -62.21 5.16
CA LYS A 159 52.67 -62.09 5.10
C LYS A 159 53.14 -60.75 4.53
N LEU A 160 52.51 -60.29 3.44
CA LEU A 160 52.79 -58.97 2.86
C LEU A 160 52.53 -57.86 3.87
N PHE A 161 51.37 -57.89 4.52
CA PHE A 161 50.98 -56.91 5.53
C PHE A 161 51.97 -56.85 6.70
N PHE A 162 52.48 -58.00 7.14
CA PHE A 162 53.55 -58.07 8.14
C PHE A 162 54.87 -57.45 7.71
N GLN A 163 55.23 -57.54 6.44
CA GLN A 163 56.41 -56.84 5.95
C GLN A 163 56.15 -55.34 5.78
N MET A 164 54.92 -54.95 5.43
CA MET A 164 54.51 -53.54 5.34
C MET A 164 54.64 -52.83 6.69
N GLU A 165 54.21 -53.49 7.76
CA GLU A 165 54.40 -53.05 9.15
C GLU A 165 55.89 -52.86 9.53
N ARG A 166 56.81 -53.49 8.78
CA ARG A 166 58.26 -53.38 8.97
C ARG A 166 58.98 -52.45 7.99
N GLY A 167 58.25 -51.80 7.08
CA GLY A 167 58.86 -50.85 6.15
C GLY A 167 58.61 -51.09 4.67
N VAL A 168 58.06 -52.24 4.29
CA VAL A 168 57.79 -52.52 2.87
C VAL A 168 56.74 -51.56 2.31
N ASN A 169 57.02 -51.01 1.13
CA ASN A 169 56.08 -50.16 0.41
C ASN A 169 54.94 -51.02 -0.17
N PRO A 170 53.67 -50.84 0.25
CA PRO A 170 52.56 -51.63 -0.25
C PRO A 170 52.12 -51.25 -1.67
N ILE A 171 52.50 -50.06 -2.16
CA ILE A 171 52.06 -49.54 -3.47
C ILE A 171 52.51 -50.46 -4.61
N ILE A 172 53.76 -50.91 -4.57
CA ILE A 172 54.32 -51.82 -5.59
C ILE A 172 53.51 -53.12 -5.67
N PRO A 173 53.25 -53.84 -4.55
CA PRO A 173 52.35 -55.00 -4.55
C PRO A 173 50.93 -54.72 -5.05
N ILE A 174 50.33 -53.58 -4.70
CA ILE A 174 48.97 -53.21 -5.13
C ILE A 174 48.94 -53.04 -6.65
N LEU A 175 49.93 -52.35 -7.19
CA LEU A 175 50.03 -52.10 -8.61
C LEU A 175 50.37 -53.38 -9.39
N ALA A 176 51.27 -54.22 -8.84
CA ALA A 176 51.58 -55.54 -9.40
C ALA A 176 50.30 -56.36 -9.56
N GLU A 177 49.47 -56.46 -8.52
CA GLU A 177 48.25 -57.26 -8.61
C GLU A 177 47.18 -56.64 -9.52
N THR A 178 47.19 -55.31 -9.68
CA THR A 178 46.37 -54.63 -10.69
C THR A 178 46.70 -55.16 -12.08
N PHE A 179 47.95 -55.06 -12.52
CA PHE A 179 48.34 -55.55 -13.85
C PHE A 179 48.22 -57.06 -14.00
N ARG A 180 48.58 -57.85 -12.97
CA ARG A 180 48.40 -59.32 -13.01
C ARG A 180 46.94 -59.71 -13.16
N SER A 181 46.04 -59.04 -12.45
CA SER A 181 44.59 -59.28 -12.57
C SER A 181 44.05 -58.89 -13.94
N LEU A 182 44.54 -57.80 -14.53
CA LEU A 182 44.20 -57.37 -15.89
C LEU A 182 44.68 -58.39 -16.94
N ASN A 183 45.95 -58.78 -16.88
CA ASN A 183 46.56 -59.77 -17.79
C ASN A 183 45.84 -61.12 -17.71
N TYR A 184 45.54 -61.58 -16.50
CA TYR A 184 44.75 -62.79 -16.31
C TYR A 184 43.35 -62.71 -16.96
N CYS A 185 42.67 -61.57 -16.82
CA CYS A 185 41.36 -61.38 -17.45
C CYS A 185 41.44 -61.29 -18.98
N ARG A 186 42.52 -60.71 -19.52
CA ARG A 186 42.77 -60.61 -20.96
C ARG A 186 43.06 -61.99 -21.54
N ASN A 187 43.97 -62.75 -20.94
CA ASN A 187 44.45 -64.05 -21.45
C ASN A 187 43.41 -65.16 -21.31
N LYS A 188 42.55 -65.14 -20.28
CA LYS A 188 41.39 -66.06 -20.19
C LYS A 188 40.16 -65.58 -20.97
N GLY A 189 40.22 -64.37 -21.55
CA GLY A 189 39.12 -63.67 -22.19
C GLY A 189 38.79 -64.14 -23.61
N GLU A 190 39.63 -64.94 -24.25
CA GLU A 190 39.47 -65.38 -25.66
C GLU A 190 38.29 -66.34 -25.92
N GLY A 191 37.41 -66.60 -24.94
CA GLY A 191 36.23 -67.46 -25.18
C GLY A 191 35.01 -67.29 -24.28
N LYS A 192 35.03 -66.44 -23.24
CA LYS A 192 33.84 -66.20 -22.39
C LYS A 192 33.73 -64.73 -22.01
N LEU A 193 32.78 -64.04 -22.64
CA LEU A 193 32.25 -62.70 -22.32
C LEU A 193 31.77 -62.51 -20.85
N ASN A 194 31.90 -63.53 -20.00
CA ASN A 194 31.46 -63.61 -18.59
C ASN A 194 32.64 -63.69 -17.60
N CYS A 195 33.71 -62.93 -17.81
CA CYS A 195 34.55 -62.52 -16.69
C CYS A 195 33.71 -61.60 -15.78
N CYS A 196 32.92 -62.19 -14.89
CA CYS A 196 32.22 -61.45 -13.85
C CYS A 196 33.27 -60.74 -13.00
N VAL A 197 33.44 -59.44 -13.21
CA VAL A 197 34.37 -58.60 -12.41
C VAL A 197 34.00 -58.62 -10.92
N ARG A 198 32.73 -58.91 -10.60
CA ARG A 198 32.29 -59.18 -9.23
C ARG A 198 32.87 -60.53 -8.78
N GLY A 199 34.01 -60.46 -8.06
CA GLY A 199 34.66 -61.60 -7.42
C GLY A 199 35.78 -62.29 -8.22
N LYS A 200 36.31 -61.70 -9.30
CA LYS A 200 37.43 -62.31 -10.08
C LYS A 200 38.69 -61.47 -10.25
N LEU A 201 38.63 -60.15 -10.05
CA LEU A 201 39.85 -59.34 -9.98
C LEU A 201 40.41 -59.47 -8.56
N ASN A 202 41.67 -59.90 -8.44
CA ASN A 202 42.34 -60.01 -7.14
C ASN A 202 43.02 -58.69 -6.73
N CYS A 203 42.71 -57.59 -7.41
CA CYS A 203 43.32 -56.27 -7.25
C CYS A 203 42.39 -55.25 -6.58
N CYS A 204 42.94 -54.08 -6.25
CA CYS A 204 42.18 -52.98 -5.67
C CYS A 204 41.32 -52.28 -6.72
N VAL A 205 40.10 -52.79 -6.91
CA VAL A 205 39.15 -52.29 -7.90
C VAL A 205 38.78 -50.81 -7.68
N PRO A 206 38.47 -50.34 -6.46
CA PRO A 206 38.21 -48.93 -6.21
C PRO A 206 39.33 -48.00 -6.68
N LEU A 207 40.59 -48.36 -6.40
CA LEU A 207 41.74 -47.52 -6.73
C LEU A 207 41.95 -47.41 -8.25
N LEU A 208 41.82 -48.53 -8.97
CA LEU A 208 41.84 -48.52 -10.44
C LEU A 208 40.69 -47.69 -11.01
N TYR A 209 39.50 -47.76 -10.41
CA TYR A 209 38.34 -47.01 -10.89
C TYR A 209 38.50 -45.49 -10.70
N ILE A 210 39.03 -45.06 -9.54
CA ILE A 210 39.37 -43.64 -9.31
C ILE A 210 40.41 -43.17 -10.33
N TRP A 211 41.43 -43.99 -10.60
CA TRP A 211 42.45 -43.69 -11.61
C TRP A 211 41.84 -43.50 -13.01
N ILE A 212 40.97 -44.40 -13.45
CA ILE A 212 40.27 -44.31 -14.75
C ILE A 212 39.54 -42.97 -14.90
N HIS A 213 38.79 -42.57 -13.87
CA HIS A 213 38.03 -41.32 -13.85
C HIS A 213 38.91 -40.07 -13.72
N SER A 214 40.14 -40.23 -13.27
CA SER A 214 41.10 -39.13 -13.19
C SER A 214 41.78 -38.84 -14.53
N HIS A 215 41.81 -39.81 -15.45
CA HIS A 215 42.50 -39.72 -16.74
C HIS A 215 41.58 -39.71 -17.96
N ILE A 216 40.29 -40.00 -17.80
CA ILE A 216 39.35 -40.08 -18.92
C ILE A 216 38.18 -39.12 -18.72
N LYS A 217 38.00 -38.22 -19.70
CA LYS A 217 36.83 -37.35 -19.81
C LYS A 217 35.68 -38.13 -20.39
N PHE A 218 34.67 -38.39 -19.57
CA PHE A 218 33.45 -39.03 -20.01
C PHE A 218 32.47 -38.01 -20.62
N PRO A 219 31.80 -38.36 -21.72
CA PRO A 219 30.68 -37.59 -22.25
C PRO A 219 29.53 -37.47 -21.23
N ALA A 220 28.70 -36.44 -21.37
CA ALA A 220 27.62 -36.16 -20.42
C ALA A 220 26.59 -37.32 -20.32
N GLU A 221 26.37 -38.07 -21.40
CA GLU A 221 25.46 -39.22 -21.44
C GLU A 221 25.89 -40.39 -20.55
N PHE A 222 27.17 -40.46 -20.16
CA PHE A 222 27.66 -41.45 -19.21
C PHE A 222 27.36 -41.08 -17.75
N ARG A 223 26.85 -39.86 -17.51
CA ARG A 223 26.41 -39.34 -16.21
C ARG A 223 27.44 -39.54 -15.09
N CYS A 224 28.70 -39.54 -15.47
CA CYS A 224 29.80 -39.58 -14.52
C CYS A 224 29.97 -38.17 -13.93
N PRO A 225 30.15 -38.05 -12.61
CA PRO A 225 30.37 -36.74 -12.01
C PRO A 225 31.61 -36.10 -12.64
N ARG A 226 31.50 -34.81 -12.99
CA ARG A 226 32.70 -34.03 -13.30
C ARG A 226 33.47 -33.85 -12.01
N LEU A 227 34.62 -34.52 -11.93
CA LEU A 227 35.58 -34.30 -10.87
C LEU A 227 36.38 -33.04 -11.24
N ASP A 228 35.78 -31.88 -10.96
CA ASP A 228 36.48 -30.60 -11.09
C ASP A 228 37.38 -30.46 -9.86
N PHE A 229 38.62 -30.95 -9.95
CA PHE A 229 39.60 -30.74 -8.89
C PHE A 229 40.12 -29.29 -8.99
N SER A 230 39.31 -28.32 -8.56
CA SER A 230 39.47 -26.87 -8.73
C SER A 230 40.67 -26.22 -8.03
N SER A 231 41.64 -26.99 -7.53
CA SER A 231 42.79 -26.50 -6.78
C SER A 231 44.04 -27.29 -7.13
N PRO A 232 45.22 -26.66 -7.20
CA PRO A 232 46.49 -27.39 -7.19
C PRO A 232 46.57 -28.32 -5.99
N TRP A 233 47.40 -29.36 -6.12
CA TRP A 233 47.58 -30.42 -5.13
C TRP A 233 47.80 -29.86 -3.70
N ASN A 234 47.17 -30.48 -2.70
CA ASN A 234 47.28 -30.12 -1.29
C ASN A 234 47.54 -31.38 -0.46
N LEU A 235 48.55 -31.34 0.43
CA LEU A 235 48.95 -32.44 1.32
C LEU A 235 47.82 -32.92 2.26
N MET A 236 46.80 -32.08 2.48
CA MET A 236 45.63 -32.37 3.32
C MET A 236 44.44 -32.93 2.53
N ARG A 237 44.57 -33.04 1.20
CA ARG A 237 43.48 -33.47 0.32
C ARG A 237 43.35 -34.98 0.32
N ASN A 238 42.13 -35.47 0.49
CA ASN A 238 41.81 -36.89 0.39
C ASN A 238 41.06 -37.16 -0.91
N THR A 239 41.81 -37.46 -1.98
CA THR A 239 41.27 -37.72 -3.33
C THR A 239 40.22 -38.82 -3.34
N ILE A 240 40.41 -39.87 -2.52
CA ILE A 240 39.51 -41.01 -2.43
C ILE A 240 38.18 -40.58 -1.81
N SER A 241 38.23 -39.80 -0.72
CA SER A 241 37.04 -39.25 -0.08
C SER A 241 36.26 -38.31 -1.01
N GLU A 242 36.93 -37.41 -1.73
CA GLU A 242 36.28 -36.52 -2.69
C GLU A 242 35.56 -37.26 -3.81
N PHE A 243 36.20 -38.31 -4.34
CA PHE A 243 35.57 -39.20 -5.32
C PHE A 243 34.33 -39.88 -4.74
N GLY A 244 34.39 -40.33 -3.49
CA GLY A 244 33.28 -40.95 -2.78
C GLY A 244 32.12 -39.98 -2.47
N MET A 245 32.42 -38.69 -2.25
CA MET A 245 31.41 -37.65 -2.01
C MET A 245 30.73 -37.13 -3.28
N ALA A 246 31.28 -37.43 -4.46
CA ALA A 246 30.68 -37.02 -5.71
C ALA A 246 29.26 -37.60 -5.87
N VAL A 247 28.37 -36.86 -6.52
CA VAL A 247 27.00 -37.34 -6.78
C VAL A 247 27.01 -38.29 -7.96
N TRP A 248 26.84 -39.58 -7.69
CA TRP A 248 26.78 -40.63 -8.70
C TRP A 248 25.34 -40.90 -9.13
N ASP A 249 25.06 -40.81 -10.43
CA ASP A 249 23.78 -41.27 -10.97
C ASP A 249 23.75 -42.81 -10.98
N PRO A 250 22.75 -43.46 -10.34
CA PRO A 250 22.63 -44.92 -10.35
C PRO A 250 22.33 -45.49 -11.75
N THR A 251 21.94 -44.64 -12.71
CA THR A 251 21.68 -44.98 -14.10
C THR A 251 22.93 -44.73 -14.94
N TYR A 252 23.67 -45.79 -15.22
CA TYR A 252 24.85 -45.76 -16.08
C TYR A 252 24.65 -46.61 -17.35
N PRO A 253 25.36 -46.29 -18.45
CA PRO A 253 25.27 -47.08 -19.67
C PRO A 253 25.67 -48.55 -19.45
N ARG A 254 25.10 -49.45 -20.28
CA ARG A 254 25.49 -50.87 -20.31
C ARG A 254 26.89 -51.05 -20.91
N LYS A 255 27.47 -52.24 -20.71
CA LYS A 255 28.84 -52.59 -21.12
C LYS A 255 29.14 -52.23 -22.58
N GLU A 256 28.18 -52.40 -23.48
CA GLU A 256 28.34 -52.18 -24.92
C GLU A 256 28.61 -50.70 -25.24
N ALA A 257 27.94 -49.78 -24.54
CA ALA A 257 28.19 -48.35 -24.69
C ALA A 257 29.59 -47.97 -24.19
N TRP A 258 30.02 -48.52 -23.05
CA TRP A 258 31.39 -48.33 -22.54
C TRP A 258 32.45 -48.87 -23.50
N LEU A 259 32.23 -50.07 -24.06
CA LEU A 259 33.12 -50.66 -25.07
C LEU A 259 33.23 -49.77 -26.31
N SER A 260 32.08 -49.30 -26.83
CA SER A 260 32.08 -48.41 -27.99
C SER A 260 32.76 -47.07 -27.70
N PHE A 261 32.66 -46.55 -26.48
CA PHE A 261 33.33 -45.31 -26.09
C PHE A 261 34.84 -45.52 -26.02
N PHE A 262 35.31 -46.52 -25.27
CA PHE A 262 36.75 -46.79 -25.16
C PHE A 262 37.41 -47.12 -26.50
N ALA A 263 36.69 -47.80 -27.41
CA ALA A 263 37.19 -48.07 -28.76
C ALA A 263 37.38 -46.80 -29.63
N LYS A 264 36.64 -45.73 -29.33
CA LYS A 264 36.70 -44.44 -30.05
C LYS A 264 37.44 -43.37 -29.26
N LEU A 265 38.05 -43.72 -28.14
CA LEU A 265 38.73 -42.79 -27.26
C LEU A 265 39.93 -42.16 -28.01
N THR A 266 40.05 -40.84 -27.93
CA THR A 266 41.15 -40.07 -28.53
C THR A 266 41.89 -39.25 -27.48
N SER A 267 42.99 -38.62 -27.87
CA SER A 267 43.77 -37.76 -26.98
C SER A 267 42.99 -36.57 -26.39
N GLU A 268 41.91 -36.14 -27.03
CA GLU A 268 41.04 -35.05 -26.51
C GLU A 268 40.23 -35.49 -25.28
N ASN A 269 39.92 -36.79 -25.21
CA ASN A 269 39.24 -37.40 -24.08
C ASN A 269 40.21 -37.70 -22.93
N VAL A 270 41.52 -37.65 -23.16
CA VAL A 270 42.52 -37.95 -22.14
C VAL A 270 42.82 -36.71 -21.30
N ILE A 271 42.74 -36.87 -19.98
CA ILE A 271 43.36 -35.99 -19.02
C ILE A 271 44.75 -36.58 -18.75
N TRP A 272 45.78 -36.03 -19.40
CA TRP A 272 47.13 -36.58 -19.27
C TRP A 272 47.59 -36.55 -17.82
N LYS A 273 47.56 -35.39 -17.18
CA LYS A 273 47.89 -35.28 -15.75
C LYS A 273 46.64 -35.28 -14.88
N ALA A 274 46.53 -36.23 -13.97
CA ALA A 274 45.52 -36.16 -12.92
C ALA A 274 45.75 -34.91 -12.05
N GLN A 275 44.68 -34.15 -11.80
CA GLN A 275 44.78 -32.85 -11.13
C GLN A 275 45.24 -32.95 -9.67
N TRP A 276 44.98 -34.09 -9.02
CA TRP A 276 45.44 -34.39 -7.66
C TRP A 276 46.88 -34.94 -7.59
N MET A 277 47.59 -35.06 -8.71
CA MET A 277 48.95 -35.59 -8.71
C MET A 277 49.98 -34.51 -8.33
N PRO A 278 50.77 -34.66 -7.24
CA PRO A 278 51.87 -33.74 -6.92
C PRO A 278 52.96 -33.73 -7.99
N LEU A 279 53.75 -32.65 -8.10
CA LEU A 279 55.02 -32.75 -8.81
C LEU A 279 55.98 -33.56 -7.94
N LYS A 280 56.19 -34.81 -8.33
CA LYS A 280 57.14 -35.70 -7.69
C LYS A 280 58.00 -36.34 -8.76
N ALA A 281 59.21 -36.70 -8.38
CA ALA A 281 60.02 -37.57 -9.19
C ALA A 281 59.32 -38.91 -9.44
N VAL A 282 59.45 -39.39 -10.67
CA VAL A 282 58.75 -40.57 -11.16
C VAL A 282 59.74 -41.63 -11.60
N ILE A 283 59.46 -42.86 -11.21
CA ILE A 283 60.16 -44.05 -11.64
C ILE A 283 59.65 -44.43 -13.03
N TYR A 284 60.50 -44.27 -14.04
CA TYR A 284 60.16 -44.61 -15.42
C TYR A 284 61.01 -45.76 -16.01
N ARG A 285 62.08 -46.16 -15.31
CA ARG A 285 62.97 -47.29 -15.65
C ARG A 285 63.66 -47.86 -14.41
N CYS A 286 64.21 -49.06 -14.51
CA CYS A 286 64.96 -49.74 -13.44
C CYS A 286 66.34 -50.12 -13.96
N GLY A 287 67.40 -49.42 -13.54
CA GLY A 287 68.74 -49.58 -14.12
C GLY A 287 68.72 -49.41 -15.64
N ASP A 288 69.28 -50.38 -16.36
CA ASP A 288 69.30 -50.43 -17.83
C ASP A 288 68.00 -50.95 -18.46
N PHE A 289 67.01 -51.33 -17.65
CA PHE A 289 65.74 -51.89 -18.13
C PHE A 289 64.70 -50.80 -18.32
N HIS A 290 64.12 -50.74 -19.52
CA HIS A 290 63.03 -49.81 -19.87
C HIS A 290 61.70 -50.11 -19.14
N ASN A 291 61.61 -51.25 -18.47
CA ASN A 291 60.46 -51.64 -17.66
C ASN A 291 60.82 -51.69 -16.17
N VAL A 292 59.78 -51.58 -15.34
CA VAL A 292 59.89 -51.59 -13.88
C VAL A 292 59.26 -52.89 -13.37
N PRO A 293 60.02 -53.78 -12.71
CA PRO A 293 59.47 -55.00 -12.16
C PRO A 293 58.66 -54.71 -10.88
N LEU A 294 57.39 -55.09 -10.89
CA LEU A 294 56.48 -54.96 -9.76
C LEU A 294 56.29 -56.33 -9.10
N LEU A 295 56.60 -56.42 -7.81
CA LEU A 295 56.47 -57.65 -7.02
C LEU A 295 55.23 -57.60 -6.13
N GLY A 296 54.28 -58.50 -6.37
CA GLY A 296 53.05 -58.67 -5.60
C GLY A 296 53.03 -59.95 -4.76
N PRO A 297 51.98 -60.18 -3.95
CA PRO A 297 51.91 -61.34 -3.05
C PRO A 297 51.80 -62.69 -3.78
N TRP A 298 51.29 -62.72 -5.02
CA TRP A 298 51.12 -63.95 -5.81
C TRP A 298 52.13 -64.10 -6.96
N GLY A 299 52.97 -63.11 -7.23
CA GLY A 299 53.91 -63.15 -8.35
C GLY A 299 54.43 -61.77 -8.73
N GLY A 300 55.14 -61.69 -9.85
CA GLY A 300 55.61 -60.43 -10.42
C GLY A 300 55.02 -60.13 -11.79
N VAL A 301 55.13 -58.87 -12.19
CA VAL A 301 54.75 -58.36 -13.51
C VAL A 301 55.59 -57.12 -13.82
N ASN A 302 55.84 -56.84 -15.08
CA ASN A 302 56.51 -55.60 -15.48
C ASN A 302 55.47 -54.56 -15.88
N CYS A 303 55.72 -53.31 -15.49
CA CYS A 303 55.05 -52.16 -16.10
C CYS A 303 56.07 -51.33 -16.88
N THR A 304 55.59 -50.55 -17.85
CA THR A 304 56.46 -49.71 -18.69
C THR A 304 56.03 -48.24 -18.57
N PRO A 305 56.35 -47.54 -17.46
CA PRO A 305 55.93 -46.15 -17.27
C PRO A 305 56.54 -45.19 -18.31
N LEU A 306 57.61 -45.61 -18.99
CA LEU A 306 58.19 -44.90 -20.14
C LEU A 306 57.19 -44.65 -21.27
N LEU A 307 56.12 -45.43 -21.38
CA LEU A 307 55.05 -45.23 -22.38
C LEU A 307 54.13 -44.04 -22.05
N VAL A 308 54.14 -43.57 -20.80
CA VAL A 308 53.12 -42.64 -20.28
C VAL A 308 53.72 -41.43 -19.54
N LEU A 309 54.91 -40.98 -19.93
CA LEU A 309 55.60 -39.81 -19.39
C LEU A 309 54.72 -38.54 -19.36
N ARG A 310 53.77 -38.41 -20.29
CA ARG A 310 52.77 -37.32 -20.27
C ARG A 310 51.90 -37.30 -19.01
N GLN A 311 51.67 -38.44 -18.36
CA GLN A 311 50.93 -38.49 -17.10
C GLN A 311 51.62 -37.76 -15.95
N VAL A 312 52.94 -37.57 -16.07
CA VAL A 312 53.82 -37.11 -14.99
C VAL A 312 54.63 -35.86 -15.38
N TRP A 313 54.10 -35.02 -16.29
CA TRP A 313 54.74 -33.78 -16.79
C TRP A 313 56.04 -33.96 -17.57
N LEU A 314 56.36 -35.19 -17.96
CA LEU A 314 57.55 -35.46 -18.75
C LEU A 314 57.20 -35.46 -20.23
N LYS A 315 58.12 -34.94 -21.04
CA LYS A 315 57.99 -35.00 -22.50
C LYS A 315 57.97 -36.46 -22.92
N GLN A 316 56.89 -36.89 -23.57
CA GLN A 316 56.80 -38.23 -24.13
C GLN A 316 57.63 -38.31 -25.40
N PHE A 317 58.56 -39.26 -25.42
CA PHE A 317 59.29 -39.67 -26.61
C PHE A 317 58.73 -41.00 -27.11
N ILE A 318 59.05 -41.37 -28.35
CA ILE A 318 58.72 -42.70 -28.86
C ILE A 318 59.56 -43.70 -28.06
N PRO A 319 58.94 -44.55 -27.22
CA PRO A 319 59.67 -45.42 -26.32
C PRO A 319 60.27 -46.59 -27.10
N PRO A 320 61.49 -47.04 -26.77
CA PRO A 320 62.03 -48.29 -27.30
C PRO A 320 61.16 -49.46 -26.82
N THR A 321 60.49 -50.12 -27.76
CA THR A 321 59.63 -51.29 -27.48
C THR A 321 60.36 -52.63 -27.59
N HIS A 322 61.63 -52.60 -28.02
CA HIS A 322 62.47 -53.80 -28.08
C HIS A 322 62.75 -54.32 -26.66
N ASN A 323 62.69 -55.65 -26.48
CA ASN A 323 62.89 -56.34 -25.20
C ASN A 323 61.84 -56.06 -24.11
N LEU A 324 60.66 -55.52 -24.44
CA LEU A 324 59.53 -55.39 -23.50
C LEU A 324 58.69 -56.68 -23.36
N GLN A 325 59.14 -57.82 -23.89
CA GLN A 325 58.36 -59.06 -23.88
C GLN A 325 57.96 -59.52 -22.46
N GLU A 326 56.76 -60.10 -22.40
CA GLU A 326 56.04 -60.47 -21.18
C GLU A 326 56.92 -61.17 -20.12
N SER A 327 56.93 -60.63 -18.90
CA SER A 327 57.47 -61.35 -17.74
C SER A 327 56.52 -61.32 -16.55
N ASP A 328 55.27 -61.69 -16.81
CA ASP A 328 54.40 -62.28 -15.80
C ASP A 328 55.04 -63.58 -15.28
N PHE A 329 55.11 -63.73 -13.95
CA PHE A 329 55.40 -65.00 -13.31
C PHE A 329 54.63 -65.19 -12.00
N SER A 330 54.17 -66.42 -11.73
CA SER A 330 53.65 -66.82 -10.41
C SER A 330 54.78 -67.27 -9.47
N TYR A 331 54.55 -67.18 -8.15
CA TYR A 331 55.44 -67.81 -7.15
C TYR A 331 55.23 -69.32 -7.00
N ASP A 332 54.34 -69.92 -7.78
CA ASP A 332 54.07 -71.35 -7.73
C ASP A 332 55.26 -72.15 -8.32
N PRO A 333 55.57 -73.35 -7.77
CA PRO A 333 56.80 -74.08 -8.12
C PRO A 333 56.92 -74.47 -9.60
N GLU A 334 55.79 -74.68 -10.28
CA GLU A 334 55.73 -75.10 -11.70
C GLU A 334 56.12 -73.98 -12.67
N ASP A 335 55.88 -72.72 -12.30
CA ASP A 335 56.14 -71.52 -13.12
C ASP A 335 57.52 -70.88 -12.80
N CYS A 336 58.19 -71.38 -11.75
CA CYS A 336 59.37 -70.77 -11.15
C CYS A 336 60.73 -71.11 -11.80
N GLN A 337 60.79 -71.95 -12.84
CA GLN A 337 62.07 -72.32 -13.46
C GLN A 337 62.50 -71.24 -14.49
N GLY A 338 63.56 -70.49 -14.17
CA GLY A 338 64.24 -69.54 -15.08
C GLY A 338 63.82 -68.06 -14.96
N LYS A 339 62.54 -67.75 -14.83
CA LYS A 339 62.03 -66.34 -14.77
C LYS A 339 62.35 -65.61 -13.45
N LYS A 340 62.59 -66.38 -12.38
CA LYS A 340 62.73 -65.86 -11.02
C LYS A 340 64.08 -65.18 -10.78
N THR A 341 65.16 -65.73 -11.33
CA THR A 341 66.54 -65.25 -11.11
C THR A 341 66.77 -63.89 -11.77
N SER A 342 66.38 -63.70 -13.03
CA SER A 342 66.56 -62.43 -13.74
C SER A 342 65.71 -61.29 -13.15
N SER A 343 64.47 -61.55 -12.75
CA SER A 343 63.61 -60.52 -12.13
C SER A 343 64.01 -60.21 -10.68
N ILE A 344 64.53 -61.19 -9.92
CA ILE A 344 65.07 -60.97 -8.58
C ILE A 344 66.42 -60.24 -8.61
N GLU A 345 67.28 -60.52 -9.59
CA GLU A 345 68.55 -59.79 -9.79
C GLU A 345 68.28 -58.34 -10.20
N ARG A 346 67.35 -58.11 -11.14
CA ARG A 346 66.87 -56.76 -11.52
C ARG A 346 66.28 -55.97 -10.36
N GLY A 347 65.48 -56.62 -9.50
CA GLY A 347 64.94 -55.99 -8.30
C GLY A 347 65.96 -55.68 -7.20
N LYS A 348 67.21 -56.19 -7.30
CA LYS A 348 68.32 -55.90 -6.39
C LYS A 348 69.23 -54.77 -6.89
N GLU A 349 69.26 -54.49 -8.18
CA GLU A 349 69.90 -53.30 -8.77
C GLU A 349 69.02 -52.07 -8.55
N THR A 350 68.97 -51.58 -7.31
CA THR A 350 68.19 -50.38 -6.97
C THR A 350 68.96 -49.11 -7.33
N SER A 351 69.07 -48.80 -8.62
CA SER A 351 69.30 -47.44 -9.12
C SER A 351 68.09 -47.01 -9.94
N PHE A 352 67.14 -46.35 -9.26
CA PHE A 352 66.04 -45.66 -9.93
C PHE A 352 66.54 -44.30 -10.39
N GLU A 353 66.67 -44.10 -11.69
CA GLU A 353 67.06 -42.80 -12.22
C GLU A 353 65.84 -41.88 -12.32
N GLN A 354 65.93 -40.77 -11.60
CA GLN A 354 64.94 -39.71 -11.61
C GLN A 354 65.45 -38.52 -12.46
N PRO A 355 64.59 -37.79 -13.19
CA PRO A 355 64.98 -36.58 -13.91
C PRO A 355 65.31 -35.39 -12.97
N ASN A 356 66.39 -35.49 -12.20
CA ASN A 356 66.65 -34.62 -11.03
C ASN A 356 66.64 -33.12 -11.34
N GLN A 357 67.23 -32.66 -12.46
CA GLN A 357 67.36 -31.22 -12.72
C GLN A 357 66.04 -30.49 -13.03
N TRP A 358 65.10 -31.14 -13.70
CA TRP A 358 63.81 -30.53 -14.03
C TRP A 358 62.84 -30.60 -12.86
N ILE A 359 62.93 -31.67 -12.06
CA ILE A 359 62.13 -31.88 -10.87
C ILE A 359 62.60 -30.96 -9.73
N GLU A 360 63.90 -30.78 -9.51
CA GLU A 360 64.41 -29.84 -8.50
C GLU A 360 63.92 -28.42 -8.76
N LYS A 361 64.04 -27.94 -10.01
CA LYS A 361 63.48 -26.64 -10.40
C LYS A 361 61.95 -26.57 -10.27
N SER A 362 61.26 -27.67 -10.57
CA SER A 362 59.79 -27.73 -10.48
C SER A 362 59.30 -27.78 -9.03
N ILE A 363 59.97 -28.51 -8.14
CA ILE A 363 59.73 -28.54 -6.70
C ILE A 363 60.05 -27.16 -6.10
N GLU A 364 61.14 -26.52 -6.51
CA GLU A 364 61.49 -25.17 -6.06
C GLU A 364 60.44 -24.13 -6.51
N LEU A 365 59.91 -24.26 -7.74
CA LEU A 365 58.79 -23.48 -8.24
C LEU A 365 57.48 -23.78 -7.49
N GLU A 366 57.22 -25.03 -7.17
CA GLU A 366 55.99 -25.45 -6.47
C GLU A 366 56.04 -25.04 -4.98
N GLU A 367 57.21 -25.05 -4.36
CA GLU A 367 57.40 -24.54 -3.00
C GLU A 367 57.32 -23.01 -2.95
N LYS A 368 57.81 -22.31 -3.99
CA LYS A 368 57.52 -20.88 -4.19
C LYS A 368 56.02 -20.63 -4.39
N ASN A 369 55.33 -21.45 -5.18
CA ASN A 369 53.89 -21.35 -5.36
C ASN A 369 53.13 -21.64 -4.05
N ARG A 370 53.59 -22.59 -3.23
CA ARG A 370 53.02 -22.87 -1.91
C ARG A 370 53.13 -21.68 -0.97
N LEU A 371 54.29 -21.01 -0.95
CA LEU A 371 54.51 -19.80 -0.15
C LEU A 371 53.63 -18.65 -0.66
N LEU A 372 53.56 -18.47 -1.98
CA LEU A 372 52.65 -17.52 -2.62
C LEU A 372 51.18 -17.83 -2.33
N GLU A 373 50.78 -19.10 -2.25
CA GLU A 373 49.42 -19.50 -1.90
C GLU A 373 49.10 -19.25 -0.43
N GLN A 374 50.04 -19.50 0.49
CA GLN A 374 49.88 -19.12 1.89
C GLN A 374 49.75 -17.59 2.06
N GLU A 375 50.55 -16.84 1.30
CA GLU A 375 50.48 -15.38 1.29
C GLU A 375 49.18 -14.87 0.64
N ASN A 376 48.75 -15.48 -0.46
CA ASN A 376 47.46 -15.21 -1.09
C ASN A 376 46.28 -15.56 -0.19
N GLU A 377 46.36 -16.65 0.57
CA GLU A 377 45.32 -17.03 1.53
C GLU A 377 45.27 -16.05 2.71
N LYS A 378 46.44 -15.56 3.16
CA LYS A 378 46.53 -14.48 4.16
C LYS A 378 45.91 -13.20 3.61
N LEU A 379 46.26 -12.80 2.39
CA LEU A 379 45.68 -11.64 1.70
C LEU A 379 44.18 -11.82 1.45
N ARG A 380 43.71 -13.04 1.14
CA ARG A 380 42.27 -13.34 1.01
C ARG A 380 41.54 -13.19 2.33
N LYS A 381 42.13 -13.63 3.44
CA LYS A 381 41.58 -13.41 4.79
C LYS A 381 41.54 -11.93 5.15
N GLU A 382 42.61 -11.19 4.89
CA GLU A 382 42.65 -9.73 5.06
C GLU A 382 41.61 -9.05 4.16
N THR A 383 41.50 -9.47 2.90
CA THR A 383 40.49 -8.95 1.95
C THR A 383 39.08 -9.29 2.42
N SER A 384 38.84 -10.49 2.96
CA SER A 384 37.56 -10.87 3.55
C SER A 384 37.23 -9.97 4.75
N GLN A 385 38.21 -9.70 5.62
CA GLN A 385 38.02 -8.76 6.73
C GLN A 385 37.75 -7.34 6.25
N TRP A 386 38.44 -6.88 5.20
CA TRP A 386 38.17 -5.58 4.56
C TRP A 386 36.81 -5.55 3.86
N MET A 387 36.36 -6.65 3.26
CA MET A 387 35.03 -6.78 2.66
C MET A 387 33.94 -6.82 3.72
N ASP A 388 34.15 -7.51 4.84
CA ASP A 388 33.24 -7.52 6.00
C ASP A 388 33.18 -6.12 6.63
N HIS A 389 34.32 -5.44 6.76
CA HIS A 389 34.40 -4.06 7.23
C HIS A 389 33.74 -3.09 6.24
N ALA A 390 33.94 -3.27 4.94
CA ALA A 390 33.27 -2.49 3.90
C ALA A 390 31.77 -2.73 3.90
N THR A 391 31.32 -3.97 4.09
CA THR A 391 29.90 -4.34 4.22
C THR A 391 29.31 -3.74 5.49
N TYR A 392 30.03 -3.76 6.60
CA TYR A 392 29.65 -3.08 7.83
C TYR A 392 29.52 -1.57 7.63
N LEU A 393 30.50 -0.93 6.98
CA LEU A 393 30.46 0.49 6.64
C LEU A 393 29.36 0.82 5.64
N GLN A 394 29.08 -0.05 4.68
CA GLN A 394 28.01 0.10 3.70
C GLN A 394 26.63 -0.06 4.36
N ASN A 395 26.48 -1.00 5.31
CA ASN A 395 25.29 -1.11 6.15
C ASN A 395 25.13 0.11 7.07
N LYS A 396 26.22 0.65 7.63
CA LYS A 396 26.19 1.91 8.37
C LYS A 396 25.80 3.08 7.46
N LEU A 397 26.36 3.16 6.26
CA LEU A 397 26.05 4.18 5.26
C LEU A 397 24.60 4.07 4.81
N GLU A 398 24.08 2.86 4.59
CA GLU A 398 22.70 2.63 4.18
C GLU A 398 21.72 2.95 5.32
N LYS A 399 22.09 2.61 6.57
CA LYS A 399 21.39 3.12 7.76
C LYS A 399 21.40 4.65 7.77
N THR A 400 22.54 5.30 7.62
CA THR A 400 22.64 6.78 7.56
C THR A 400 21.86 7.36 6.39
N LYS A 401 21.87 6.76 5.20
CA LYS A 401 21.05 7.16 4.05
C LYS A 401 19.58 6.97 4.32
N SER A 402 19.16 5.91 5.02
CA SER A 402 17.77 5.73 5.44
C SER A 402 17.36 6.77 6.47
N PHE A 403 18.25 7.15 7.39
CA PHE A 403 18.06 8.28 8.30
C PHE A 403 17.95 9.61 7.54
N LEU A 404 18.81 9.87 6.55
CA LEU A 404 18.75 11.06 5.70
C LEU A 404 17.48 11.07 4.83
N LYS A 405 17.06 9.93 4.28
CA LYS A 405 15.79 9.83 3.53
C LYS A 405 14.57 10.06 4.43
N ASN A 406 14.63 9.62 5.68
CA ASN A 406 13.62 9.96 6.69
C ASN A 406 13.69 11.46 7.06
N GLN A 407 14.87 12.07 7.04
CA GLN A 407 15.04 13.51 7.23
C GLN A 407 14.48 14.31 6.04
N ASP A 408 14.73 13.92 4.79
CA ASP A 408 14.11 14.51 3.59
C ASP A 408 12.59 14.37 3.61
N LYS A 409 12.09 13.23 4.13
CA LYS A 409 10.65 13.02 4.33
C LYS A 409 10.11 13.96 5.41
N LEU A 410 10.83 14.11 6.52
CA LEU A 410 10.48 15.05 7.59
C LEU A 410 10.52 16.50 7.10
N GLU A 411 11.47 16.89 6.25
CA GLU A 411 11.54 18.21 5.62
C GLU A 411 10.35 18.45 4.68
N LYS A 412 9.95 17.45 3.88
CA LYS A 412 8.72 17.53 3.06
C LYS A 412 7.45 17.61 3.90
N ASP A 413 7.40 16.88 5.01
CA ASP A 413 6.28 16.93 5.95
C ASP A 413 6.23 18.29 6.65
N LEU A 414 7.39 18.88 7.00
CA LEU A 414 7.51 20.25 7.52
C LEU A 414 7.11 21.31 6.49
N GLU A 415 7.49 21.16 5.21
CA GLU A 415 7.02 22.04 4.14
C GLU A 415 5.50 21.93 3.93
N THR A 416 4.95 20.71 4.04
CA THR A 416 3.52 20.47 3.93
C THR A 416 2.78 21.12 5.10
N LEU A 417 3.31 20.95 6.31
CA LEU A 417 2.78 21.59 7.51
C LEU A 417 2.90 23.12 7.45
N ASP A 418 3.99 23.67 6.89
CA ASP A 418 4.12 25.13 6.67
C ASP A 418 3.11 25.63 5.64
N LYS A 419 2.87 24.89 4.55
CA LYS A 419 1.81 25.21 3.57
C LYS A 419 0.43 25.17 4.21
N GLU A 420 0.14 24.18 5.04
CA GLU A 420 -1.12 24.09 5.80
C GLU A 420 -1.25 25.23 6.81
N MET A 421 -0.18 25.55 7.55
CA MET A 421 -0.14 26.66 8.48
C MET A 421 -0.36 28.00 7.77
N ARG A 422 0.21 28.20 6.57
CA ARG A 422 -0.07 29.38 5.73
C ARG A 422 -1.51 29.44 5.27
N ARG A 423 -2.10 28.30 4.86
CA ARG A 423 -3.53 28.21 4.48
C ARG A 423 -4.41 28.55 5.68
N MET A 424 -4.13 27.95 6.84
CA MET A 424 -4.85 28.21 8.09
C MET A 424 -4.70 29.66 8.53
N ASN A 425 -3.50 30.26 8.42
CA ASN A 425 -3.29 31.68 8.69
C ASN A 425 -4.00 32.60 7.70
N LYS A 426 -4.15 32.19 6.43
CA LYS A 426 -4.96 32.92 5.45
C LYS A 426 -6.45 32.82 5.79
N ALA A 427 -6.93 31.63 6.15
CA ALA A 427 -8.29 31.41 6.61
C ALA A 427 -8.58 32.20 7.90
N ASN A 428 -7.68 32.17 8.88
CA ASN A 428 -7.78 32.96 10.11
C ASN A 428 -7.78 34.47 9.82
N ARG A 429 -7.00 34.94 8.83
CA ARG A 429 -7.08 36.34 8.38
C ARG A 429 -8.44 36.65 7.75
N SER A 430 -8.98 35.76 6.92
CA SER A 430 -10.33 35.91 6.35
C SER A 430 -11.40 35.95 7.44
N LEU A 431 -11.38 34.98 8.37
CA LEU A 431 -12.29 34.92 9.52
C LEU A 431 -12.12 36.13 10.44
N LYS A 432 -10.91 36.66 10.60
CA LYS A 432 -10.67 37.89 11.35
C LYS A 432 -11.27 39.10 10.65
N ASN A 433 -11.15 39.18 9.33
CA ASN A 433 -11.79 40.23 8.54
C ASN A 433 -13.32 40.12 8.62
N GLU A 434 -13.88 38.93 8.42
CA GLU A 434 -15.32 38.66 8.60
C GLU A 434 -15.78 39.02 10.02
N LYS A 435 -15.02 38.65 11.05
CA LYS A 435 -15.29 39.05 12.44
C LYS A 435 -15.30 40.57 12.58
N THR A 436 -14.35 41.29 11.99
CA THR A 436 -14.37 42.77 12.04
C THR A 436 -15.56 43.35 11.28
N THR A 437 -15.97 42.73 10.17
CA THR A 437 -17.18 43.13 9.42
C THR A 437 -18.43 42.90 10.26
N PHE A 438 -18.58 41.72 10.88
CA PHE A 438 -19.69 41.43 11.79
C PHE A 438 -19.69 42.37 13.00
N GLN A 439 -18.53 42.69 13.57
CA GLN A 439 -18.43 43.66 14.66
C GLN A 439 -18.86 45.07 14.22
N ALA A 440 -18.50 45.50 13.01
CA ALA A 440 -18.99 46.77 12.46
C ALA A 440 -20.51 46.75 12.23
N THR A 441 -21.06 45.64 11.70
CA THR A 441 -22.50 45.46 11.52
C THR A 441 -23.23 45.45 12.87
N MET A 442 -22.72 44.73 13.87
CA MET A 442 -23.28 44.77 15.23
C MET A 442 -23.20 46.17 15.82
N GLY A 443 -22.10 46.89 15.63
CA GLY A 443 -21.99 48.30 16.05
C GLY A 443 -23.06 49.19 15.42
N SER A 444 -23.32 49.02 14.12
CA SER A 444 -24.41 49.74 13.44
C SER A 444 -25.82 49.31 13.92
N GLN A 445 -25.98 48.05 14.29
CA GLN A 445 -27.23 47.54 14.87
C GLN A 445 -27.43 48.04 16.30
N ASP A 446 -26.36 48.11 17.11
CA ASP A 446 -26.38 48.68 18.46
C ASP A 446 -26.72 50.17 18.42
N GLU A 447 -26.19 50.91 17.44
CA GLU A 447 -26.54 52.31 17.20
C GLU A 447 -28.01 52.47 16.80
N TYR A 448 -28.50 51.60 15.90
CA TYR A 448 -29.92 51.55 15.53
C TYR A 448 -30.85 51.17 16.70
N ILE A 449 -30.44 50.21 17.55
CA ILE A 449 -31.17 49.85 18.77
C ILE A 449 -31.21 51.03 19.73
N LYS A 450 -30.09 51.72 19.91
CA LYS A 450 -30.01 52.91 20.77
C LYS A 450 -30.94 54.02 20.27
N ASP A 451 -31.03 54.22 18.96
CA ASP A 451 -32.00 55.15 18.36
C ASP A 451 -33.45 54.72 18.59
N LEU A 452 -33.75 53.42 18.48
CA LEU A 452 -35.07 52.86 18.81
C LEU A 452 -35.39 53.00 20.30
N GLU A 453 -34.41 52.82 21.20
CA GLU A 453 -34.56 53.01 22.64
C GLU A 453 -34.82 54.48 22.98
N ASN A 454 -34.07 55.40 22.39
CA ASN A 454 -34.32 56.84 22.51
C ASN A 454 -35.73 57.20 22.00
N GLY A 455 -36.14 56.63 20.87
CA GLY A 455 -37.50 56.79 20.33
C GLY A 455 -38.57 56.24 21.26
N LYS A 456 -38.36 55.05 21.83
CA LYS A 456 -39.23 54.44 22.83
C LYS A 456 -39.34 55.33 24.07
N GLU A 457 -38.24 55.88 24.57
CA GLU A 457 -38.23 56.76 25.73
C GLU A 457 -38.96 58.09 25.45
N TYR A 458 -38.78 58.65 24.25
CA TYR A 458 -39.57 59.79 23.77
C TYR A 458 -41.07 59.49 23.75
N PHE A 459 -41.48 58.36 23.17
CA PHE A 459 -42.88 57.95 23.15
C PHE A 459 -43.43 57.65 24.55
N LEU A 460 -42.62 57.05 25.43
CA LEU A 460 -43.00 56.80 26.82
C LEU A 460 -43.28 58.11 27.57
N LYS A 461 -42.43 59.13 27.36
CA LYS A 461 -42.63 60.47 27.91
C LYS A 461 -43.91 61.11 27.37
N LEU A 462 -44.14 61.03 26.05
CA LEU A 462 -45.37 61.53 25.42
C LEU A 462 -46.63 60.83 25.97
N VAL A 463 -46.59 59.50 26.15
CA VAL A 463 -47.67 58.72 26.76
C VAL A 463 -47.91 59.16 28.21
N ASN A 464 -46.86 59.40 28.99
CA ASN A 464 -46.99 59.89 30.36
C ASN A 464 -47.61 61.31 30.42
N ASP A 465 -47.20 62.20 29.51
CA ASP A 465 -47.76 63.56 29.40
C ASP A 465 -49.24 63.52 28.98
N LEU A 466 -49.59 62.64 28.03
CA LEU A 466 -50.97 62.38 27.63
C LEU A 466 -51.79 61.81 28.78
N ASN A 467 -51.29 60.80 29.49
CA ASN A 467 -51.97 60.22 30.66
C ASN A 467 -52.16 61.24 31.78
N THR A 468 -51.21 62.16 31.96
CA THR A 468 -51.34 63.27 32.91
C THR A 468 -52.43 64.25 32.46
N SER A 469 -52.50 64.54 31.17
CA SER A 469 -53.56 65.38 30.58
C SER A 469 -54.93 64.72 30.65
N ILE A 470 -55.01 63.40 30.43
CA ILE A 470 -56.22 62.59 30.61
C ILE A 470 -56.67 62.68 32.07
N ARG A 471 -55.80 62.40 33.04
CA ARG A 471 -56.14 62.51 34.47
C ARG A 471 -56.65 63.90 34.86
N LYS A 472 -56.05 64.96 34.34
CA LYS A 472 -56.56 66.34 34.54
C LYS A 472 -57.96 66.52 33.96
N ARG A 473 -58.24 65.97 32.77
CA ARG A 473 -59.58 66.01 32.16
C ARG A 473 -60.57 65.13 32.92
N GLU A 474 -60.19 63.95 33.38
CA GLU A 474 -61.02 63.08 34.22
C GLU A 474 -61.42 63.78 35.51
N THR A 475 -60.47 64.47 36.17
CA THR A 475 -60.78 65.28 37.37
C THR A 475 -61.76 66.39 37.04
N LYS A 476 -61.58 67.07 35.90
CA LYS A 476 -62.51 68.11 35.45
C LYS A 476 -63.88 67.57 35.07
N ILE A 477 -63.96 66.36 34.53
CA ILE A 477 -65.22 65.65 34.28
C ILE A 477 -65.90 65.33 35.61
N MET A 478 -65.19 64.80 36.60
CA MET A 478 -65.76 64.56 37.93
C MET A 478 -66.29 65.84 38.58
N ASP A 479 -65.56 66.95 38.48
CA ASP A 479 -66.02 68.25 38.98
C ASP A 479 -67.29 68.72 38.24
N LEU A 480 -67.33 68.57 36.92
CA LEU A 480 -68.51 68.90 36.11
C LEU A 480 -69.70 67.96 36.39
N GLU A 481 -69.45 66.69 36.67
CA GLU A 481 -70.48 65.72 37.08
C GLU A 481 -71.03 66.07 38.46
N ALA A 482 -70.18 66.47 39.41
CA ALA A 482 -70.61 66.97 40.72
C ALA A 482 -71.43 68.26 40.59
N GLN A 483 -71.01 69.20 39.73
CA GLN A 483 -71.78 70.39 39.41
C GLN A 483 -73.12 70.06 38.75
N ASN A 484 -73.13 69.13 37.78
CA ASN A 484 -74.37 68.66 37.16
C ASN A 484 -75.29 67.98 38.18
N HIS A 485 -74.75 67.23 39.14
CA HIS A 485 -75.55 66.63 40.21
C HIS A 485 -76.17 67.70 41.11
N SER A 486 -75.40 68.73 41.48
CA SER A 486 -75.91 69.89 42.23
C SER A 486 -76.96 70.68 41.45
N LEU A 487 -76.75 70.88 40.14
CA LEU A 487 -77.74 71.49 39.25
C LEU A 487 -79.00 70.62 39.15
N ARG A 488 -78.89 69.29 39.05
CA ARG A 488 -80.04 68.38 39.08
C ARG A 488 -80.82 68.50 40.38
N GLN A 489 -80.15 68.52 41.53
CA GLN A 489 -80.81 68.75 42.82
C GLN A 489 -81.52 70.11 42.88
N THR A 490 -80.92 71.14 42.27
CA THR A 490 -81.54 72.47 42.15
C THR A 490 -82.76 72.44 41.22
N VAL A 491 -82.67 71.75 40.09
CA VAL A 491 -83.78 71.54 39.15
C VAL A 491 -84.90 70.76 39.83
N ASP A 492 -84.62 69.70 40.57
CA ASP A 492 -85.62 68.93 41.32
C ASP A 492 -86.30 69.81 42.39
N SER A 493 -85.54 70.65 43.10
CA SER A 493 -86.09 71.63 44.04
C SER A 493 -86.97 72.69 43.36
N LEU A 494 -86.55 73.20 42.19
CA LEU A 494 -87.37 74.11 41.39
C LEU A 494 -88.59 73.42 40.81
N HIS A 495 -88.51 72.14 40.45
CA HIS A 495 -89.64 71.35 39.98
C HIS A 495 -90.66 71.16 41.10
N LEU A 496 -90.22 70.92 42.34
CA LEU A 496 -91.10 70.86 43.51
C LEU A 496 -91.82 72.20 43.72
N LYS A 497 -91.10 73.33 43.64
CA LYS A 497 -91.71 74.67 43.70
C LYS A 497 -92.64 74.97 42.53
N MET A 498 -92.34 74.47 41.33
CA MET A 498 -93.20 74.61 40.16
C MET A 498 -94.49 73.80 40.32
N VAL A 499 -94.43 72.61 40.94
CA VAL A 499 -95.61 71.82 41.28
C VAL A 499 -96.48 72.57 42.30
N GLU A 500 -95.87 73.10 43.38
CA GLU A 500 -96.57 73.97 44.36
C GLU A 500 -97.23 75.17 43.69
N HIS A 501 -96.50 75.92 42.84
CA HIS A 501 -97.06 77.03 42.09
C HIS A 501 -98.09 76.61 41.03
N SER A 502 -98.03 75.38 40.50
CA SER A 502 -99.07 74.87 39.58
C SER A 502 -100.37 74.55 40.32
N GLU A 503 -100.29 74.08 41.57
CA GLU A 503 -101.45 73.92 42.43
C GLU A 503 -102.05 75.29 42.79
N GLU A 504 -101.21 76.29 43.10
CA GLU A 504 -101.66 77.69 43.27
C GLU A 504 -102.29 78.26 41.99
N TYR A 505 -101.71 77.99 40.82
CA TYR A 505 -102.24 78.42 39.53
C TYR A 505 -103.59 77.76 39.23
N GLU A 506 -103.79 76.47 39.48
CA GLU A 506 -105.09 75.83 39.27
C GLU A 506 -106.16 76.38 40.23
N ILE A 507 -105.80 76.76 41.46
CA ILE A 507 -106.72 77.48 42.36
C ILE A 507 -107.10 78.84 41.76
N LEU A 508 -106.13 79.62 41.30
CA LEU A 508 -106.35 80.94 40.68
C LEU A 508 -107.11 80.87 39.36
N LYS A 509 -106.84 79.87 38.53
CA LYS A 509 -107.52 79.62 37.26
C LYS A 509 -108.98 79.25 37.48
N ASN A 510 -109.27 78.37 38.44
CA ASN A 510 -110.66 78.08 38.83
C ASN A 510 -111.39 79.33 39.34
N TYR A 511 -110.70 80.24 40.04
CA TYR A 511 -111.26 81.53 40.44
C TYR A 511 -111.49 82.47 39.24
N ALA A 512 -110.55 82.53 38.30
CA ALA A 512 -110.65 83.31 37.07
C ALA A 512 -111.77 82.80 36.14
N ASP A 513 -111.95 81.49 36.02
CA ASP A 513 -113.03 80.87 35.24
C ASP A 513 -114.41 81.20 35.84
N SER A 514 -114.53 81.23 37.17
CA SER A 514 -115.73 81.70 37.87
C SER A 514 -116.04 83.17 37.56
N LEU A 515 -115.02 84.04 37.59
CA LEU A 515 -115.16 85.45 37.19
C LEU A 515 -115.51 85.61 35.71
N HIS A 516 -114.90 84.81 34.82
CA HIS A 516 -115.17 84.85 33.39
C HIS A 516 -116.60 84.42 33.06
N TYR A 517 -117.14 83.43 33.79
CA TYR A 517 -118.55 83.05 33.68
C TYR A 517 -119.48 84.20 34.06
N GLN A 518 -119.18 84.92 35.16
CA GLN A 518 -119.95 86.11 35.57
C GLN A 518 -119.86 87.24 34.53
N LEU A 519 -118.68 87.49 33.97
CA LEU A 519 -118.44 88.54 32.98
C LEU A 519 -119.13 88.22 31.64
N THR A 520 -119.13 86.96 31.22
CA THR A 520 -119.84 86.49 30.02
C THR A 520 -121.35 86.65 30.16
N ALA A 521 -121.91 86.35 31.35
CA ALA A 521 -123.32 86.59 31.63
C ALA A 521 -123.69 88.07 31.51
N LEU A 522 -122.83 88.97 32.01
CA LEU A 522 -123.02 90.43 31.88
C LEU A 522 -122.88 90.90 30.43
N GLN A 523 -121.88 90.42 29.67
CA GLN A 523 -121.69 90.77 28.26
C GLN A 523 -122.85 90.32 27.38
N ASN A 524 -123.37 89.11 27.59
CA ASN A 524 -124.56 88.62 26.88
C ASN A 524 -125.80 89.48 27.20
N SER A 525 -125.90 89.97 28.44
CA SER A 525 -126.95 90.92 28.84
C SER A 525 -126.80 92.25 28.12
N SER A 526 -125.58 92.81 28.07
CA SER A 526 -125.28 94.06 27.35
C SER A 526 -125.53 93.95 25.85
N LYS A 527 -125.10 92.85 25.20
CA LYS A 527 -125.27 92.66 23.75
C LYS A 527 -126.74 92.61 23.34
N ARG A 528 -127.59 91.98 24.16
CA ARG A 528 -129.04 91.94 23.97
C ARG A 528 -129.65 93.35 23.98
N ILE A 529 -129.26 94.17 24.96
CA ILE A 529 -129.71 95.55 25.10
C ILE A 529 -129.25 96.40 23.90
N THR A 530 -128.01 96.23 23.42
CA THR A 530 -127.50 96.96 22.26
C THR A 530 -128.23 96.58 20.96
N GLN A 531 -128.53 95.29 20.75
CA GLN A 531 -129.30 94.85 19.58
C GLN A 531 -130.72 95.40 19.55
N GLU A 532 -131.39 95.45 20.71
CA GLU A 532 -132.72 96.06 20.83
C GLU A 532 -132.68 97.57 20.47
N TYR A 533 -131.63 98.28 20.89
CA TYR A 533 -131.43 99.67 20.53
C TYR A 533 -131.15 99.89 19.03
N GLU A 534 -130.30 99.07 18.41
CA GLU A 534 -129.96 99.18 16.97
C GLU A 534 -131.17 98.88 16.07
N SER A 535 -132.00 97.89 16.43
CA SER A 535 -133.25 97.61 15.72
C SER A 535 -134.18 98.83 15.74
N LEU A 536 -134.38 99.42 16.92
CA LEU A 536 -135.25 100.58 17.11
C LEU A 536 -134.74 101.81 16.33
N ASN A 537 -133.42 102.00 16.29
CA ASN A 537 -132.81 103.10 15.55
C ASN A 537 -132.95 102.95 14.03
N THR A 538 -132.90 101.71 13.52
CA THR A 538 -133.09 101.42 12.10
C THR A 538 -134.52 101.74 11.64
N ASP A 539 -135.51 101.35 12.44
CA ASP A 539 -136.93 101.65 12.18
C ASP A 539 -137.19 103.17 12.14
N TYR A 540 -136.56 103.93 13.06
CA TYR A 540 -136.65 105.39 13.10
C TYR A 540 -136.04 106.06 11.86
N VAL A 541 -134.86 105.62 11.42
CA VAL A 541 -134.18 106.19 10.24
C VAL A 541 -134.97 105.93 8.95
N GLN A 542 -135.55 104.74 8.79
CA GLN A 542 -136.36 104.42 7.61
C GLN A 542 -137.61 105.30 7.52
N MET A 543 -138.32 105.51 8.64
CA MET A 543 -139.49 106.38 8.71
C MET A 543 -139.16 107.85 8.34
N LYS A 544 -137.97 108.32 8.73
CA LYS A 544 -137.48 109.69 8.43
C LYS A 544 -137.27 109.90 6.93
N VAL A 545 -136.69 108.93 6.24
CA VAL A 545 -136.40 109.01 4.79
C VAL A 545 -137.69 109.08 3.97
N ASP A 546 -138.70 108.27 4.32
CA ASP A 546 -139.99 108.26 3.61
C ASP A 546 -140.73 109.61 3.72
N TYR A 547 -140.66 110.25 4.89
CA TYR A 547 -141.22 111.58 5.13
C TYR A 547 -140.54 112.68 4.29
N ASP A 548 -139.21 112.66 4.21
CA ASP A 548 -138.43 113.66 3.46
C ASP A 548 -138.56 113.50 1.94
N MET A 549 -138.94 112.31 1.45
CA MET A 549 -139.20 112.06 0.04
C MET A 549 -140.56 112.63 -0.39
N GLN A 550 -141.61 112.42 0.41
CA GLN A 550 -142.94 112.97 0.13
C GLN A 550 -142.96 114.51 0.12
N THR A 551 -142.13 115.14 0.95
CA THR A 551 -142.05 116.60 1.04
C THR A 551 -141.42 117.23 -0.21
N ARG A 552 -140.45 116.54 -0.84
CA ARG A 552 -139.78 117.03 -2.06
C ARG A 552 -140.68 116.99 -3.29
N ASP A 553 -141.46 115.93 -3.47
CA ASP A 553 -142.37 115.81 -4.63
C ASP A 553 -143.46 116.88 -4.61
N PHE A 554 -143.92 117.28 -3.42
CA PHE A 554 -144.91 118.34 -3.25
C PHE A 554 -144.37 119.72 -3.65
N GLN A 555 -143.07 119.96 -3.45
CA GLN A 555 -142.42 121.26 -3.67
C GLN A 555 -142.16 121.53 -5.16
N VAL A 556 -141.84 120.49 -5.93
CA VAL A 556 -141.67 120.55 -7.41
C VAL A 556 -142.99 120.93 -8.11
N LEU A 557 -144.14 120.53 -7.55
CA LEU A 557 -145.45 120.84 -8.13
C LEU A 557 -145.82 122.33 -8.00
N VAL A 558 -145.39 122.97 -6.92
CA VAL A 558 -145.69 124.38 -6.61
C VAL A 558 -144.91 125.32 -7.52
N GLU A 559 -143.64 125.02 -7.81
CA GLU A 559 -142.80 125.88 -8.66
C GLU A 559 -143.35 125.97 -10.11
N ARG A 560 -143.85 124.87 -10.69
CA ARG A 560 -144.42 124.86 -12.06
C ARG A 560 -145.63 125.79 -12.25
N VAL A 561 -146.41 126.00 -11.19
CA VAL A 561 -147.59 126.86 -11.23
C VAL A 561 -147.21 128.34 -11.27
N ASP A 562 -146.18 128.74 -10.50
CA ASP A 562 -145.76 130.14 -10.41
C ASP A 562 -145.12 130.68 -11.69
N GLN A 563 -144.43 129.84 -12.47
CA GLN A 563 -143.82 130.29 -13.73
C GLN A 563 -144.81 130.57 -14.84
N THR A 564 -145.98 129.93 -14.81
CA THR A 564 -147.02 130.13 -15.83
C THR A 564 -147.67 131.51 -15.67
N ILE A 565 -147.71 132.04 -14.44
CA ILE A 565 -148.34 133.33 -14.12
C ILE A 565 -147.42 134.51 -14.46
N GLU A 566 -146.10 134.37 -14.26
CA GLU A 566 -145.11 135.39 -14.64
C GLU A 566 -145.03 135.60 -16.16
N PHE A 567 -145.16 134.52 -16.95
CA PHE A 567 -145.20 134.61 -18.42
C PHE A 567 -146.33 135.51 -18.93
N LEU A 568 -147.52 135.43 -18.33
CA LEU A 568 -148.67 136.27 -18.67
C LEU A 568 -148.45 137.74 -18.29
N ARG A 569 -147.63 138.01 -17.26
CA ARG A 569 -147.21 139.36 -16.90
C ARG A 569 -146.09 139.89 -17.76
N MET A 570 -145.27 139.07 -18.44
CA MET A 570 -144.22 139.58 -19.32
C MET A 570 -144.74 140.02 -20.71
N VAL A 571 -145.96 139.60 -21.06
CA VAL A 571 -146.73 140.16 -22.20
C VAL A 571 -147.29 141.55 -21.87
N SER A 572 -147.15 142.00 -20.60
CA SER A 572 -146.92 143.41 -20.27
C SER A 572 -146.04 144.09 -21.30
N LYS A 573 -146.08 145.40 -21.30
CA LYS A 573 -144.88 146.20 -21.56
C LYS A 573 -144.35 146.23 -22.99
N ARG A 574 -144.25 145.12 -23.73
CA ARG A 574 -144.01 145.15 -25.17
C ARG A 574 -145.08 145.95 -25.91
N ALA A 575 -146.31 146.01 -25.39
CA ALA A 575 -147.33 146.92 -25.90
C ALA A 575 -147.09 148.40 -25.54
N ASN A 576 -146.42 148.70 -24.42
CA ASN A 576 -146.15 150.07 -23.98
C ASN A 576 -144.89 150.66 -24.63
N ASP A 577 -143.85 149.86 -24.89
CA ASP A 577 -142.55 150.43 -25.26
C ASP A 577 -142.40 150.66 -26.78
N PHE A 578 -143.36 150.19 -27.60
CA PHE A 578 -143.50 150.64 -29.00
C PHE A 578 -143.99 152.10 -29.09
N ALA A 579 -144.65 152.62 -28.06
CA ALA A 579 -145.09 154.01 -28.04
C ALA A 579 -143.93 155.00 -27.77
N GLU A 580 -142.88 154.60 -27.04
CA GLU A 580 -141.75 155.47 -26.68
C GLU A 580 -140.53 155.37 -27.60
N SER A 581 -140.45 154.35 -28.47
CA SER A 581 -139.51 154.37 -29.62
C SER A 581 -139.89 155.40 -30.72
N ALA A 582 -140.78 156.34 -30.41
CA ALA A 582 -140.91 157.59 -31.13
C ALA A 582 -140.01 158.72 -30.58
N ALA A 583 -139.25 158.50 -29.50
CA ALA A 583 -138.21 159.41 -29.02
C ALA A 583 -136.84 159.10 -29.65
N ASP A 584 -136.40 159.98 -30.56
CA ASP A 584 -135.05 160.56 -30.55
C ASP A 584 -133.80 159.68 -30.68
N LEU A 585 -133.73 158.95 -31.80
CA LEU A 585 -132.45 158.68 -32.47
C LEU A 585 -132.13 159.78 -33.50
N ARG A 586 -131.49 160.85 -33.00
CA ARG A 586 -130.64 161.83 -33.71
C ARG A 586 -129.76 162.57 -32.66
N VAL A 587 -128.63 162.04 -32.14
CA VAL A 587 -127.23 161.98 -32.65
C VAL A 587 -126.50 163.34 -32.90
N ASN A 588 -125.43 163.60 -32.09
CA ASN A 588 -124.16 164.37 -32.26
C ASN A 588 -123.95 165.86 -31.83
N PHE A 589 -123.00 166.16 -30.89
CA PHE A 589 -121.84 167.14 -30.92
C PHE A 589 -121.04 167.37 -29.55
N PHE A 590 -119.68 167.24 -29.56
CA PHE A 590 -118.46 167.87 -28.88
C PHE A 590 -117.96 167.88 -27.36
N SER A 591 -116.65 167.53 -27.19
CA SER A 591 -115.42 168.05 -26.43
C SER A 591 -115.10 168.06 -24.89
N MET A 592 -113.81 167.72 -24.58
CA MET A 592 -112.83 168.14 -23.50
C MET A 592 -112.70 167.46 -22.09
N GLN A 593 -111.42 167.24 -21.71
CA GLN A 593 -110.73 167.20 -20.38
C GLN A 593 -110.81 165.99 -19.40
N PRO A 594 -109.76 165.79 -18.55
CA PRO A 594 -109.31 164.47 -18.12
C PRO A 594 -109.56 164.17 -16.63
N HIS A 595 -110.03 162.96 -16.33
CA HIS A 595 -109.79 162.27 -15.06
C HIS A 595 -109.77 160.76 -15.30
N ALA A 596 -108.56 160.22 -15.31
CA ALA A 596 -108.30 158.79 -15.22
C ALA A 596 -108.24 158.41 -13.72
N ASP A 597 -109.13 157.53 -13.26
CA ASP A 597 -108.79 156.33 -12.45
C ASP A 597 -109.96 155.61 -11.73
N ASP A 598 -111.21 156.12 -11.68
CA ASP A 598 -112.24 155.52 -10.79
C ASP A 598 -113.47 154.80 -11.41
N LEU A 599 -113.80 154.88 -12.72
CA LEU A 599 -115.01 154.23 -13.28
C LEU A 599 -114.78 153.14 -14.35
N ASN A 600 -113.54 152.96 -14.82
CA ASN A 600 -113.20 151.76 -15.62
C ASN A 600 -113.08 150.50 -14.71
N ARG A 601 -112.98 150.71 -13.39
CA ARG A 601 -112.96 149.69 -12.32
C ARG A 601 -114.28 149.57 -11.55
N PHE A 602 -115.23 150.48 -11.77
CA PHE A 602 -116.65 150.24 -11.53
C PHE A 602 -117.29 149.78 -12.85
N LEU A 603 -116.77 148.67 -13.38
CA LEU A 603 -117.55 147.43 -13.28
C LEU A 603 -118.55 147.37 -14.45
N LYS A 604 -118.18 146.91 -15.66
CA LYS A 604 -117.68 145.53 -15.95
C LYS A 604 -118.31 144.38 -15.12
N MET A 605 -119.24 144.73 -14.23
CA MET A 605 -120.06 143.93 -13.32
C MET A 605 -121.50 143.93 -13.79
N ILE A 606 -121.99 144.93 -14.54
CA ILE A 606 -123.41 144.92 -14.94
C ILE A 606 -123.66 144.67 -16.43
N CYS A 607 -122.62 144.69 -17.27
CA CYS A 607 -122.51 143.77 -18.43
C CYS A 607 -122.06 142.35 -18.02
N ARG A 608 -122.26 141.97 -16.74
CA ARG A 608 -122.06 140.60 -16.21
C ARG A 608 -123.15 140.15 -15.22
N GLU A 609 -123.91 141.07 -14.63
CA GLU A 609 -125.02 140.81 -13.71
C GLU A 609 -126.29 140.27 -14.39
N LEU A 610 -127.12 141.07 -15.05
CA LEU A 610 -128.56 140.78 -14.96
C LEU A 610 -129.26 140.89 -16.31
N GLY A 611 -129.28 139.78 -17.03
CA GLY A 611 -129.91 139.59 -18.33
C GLY A 611 -130.70 138.29 -18.47
N HIS A 612 -131.50 137.97 -17.44
CA HIS A 612 -132.80 137.29 -17.54
C HIS A 612 -132.91 135.83 -18.04
N PHE A 613 -133.19 134.94 -17.08
CA PHE A 613 -134.40 134.11 -16.94
C PHE A 613 -135.28 133.82 -18.19
N GLY A 614 -135.60 132.52 -18.42
CA GLY A 614 -136.82 132.08 -19.15
C GLY A 614 -136.88 130.60 -19.60
N HIS A 615 -137.77 129.81 -18.95
CA HIS A 615 -138.44 128.55 -19.37
C HIS A 615 -137.81 127.15 -19.19
N PHE A 616 -137.96 126.64 -17.95
CA PHE A 616 -138.67 125.42 -17.50
C PHE A 616 -138.89 124.17 -18.35
N HIS A 617 -138.56 123.01 -17.74
CA HIS A 617 -139.61 122.08 -17.27
C HIS A 617 -139.30 121.33 -15.97
#